data_AF-A0AAC8Q0N2-F1
#
_entry.id   AF-A0AAC8Q0N2-F1
#
_cell.length_a   1.000
_cell.length_b   1.000
_cell.length_c   1.000
_cell.angle_alpha   90.00
_cell.angle_beta   90.00
_cell.angle_gamma   90.00
#
_symmetry.space_group_name_H-M   'P 1'
#
loop_
_entity.id
_entity.type
_entity.pdbx_description
1 polymer ?
#
loop_
_entity_poly.entity_id
_entity_poly.type
_entity_poly.pdbx_seq_one_letter_code
_entity_poly.pdbx_strand_id
1 'polypeptide(L)'
;MAEECPAKALEVMRYLRMSVGDSAWISLDANQMSTRPITLYEGPIESILEEELGTLSSPARLYGRVWTEGAQIVIRYYEAHPLEGDKVPICAVARLGKGQLRKRPESKPGIAILESPSAAVFIVDAFR
;
A
#
# COMPACT_ATOMS: atom_id res chain seq x y z
N MET A 1 -8.49 -10.76 14.93
CA MET A 1 -7.69 -10.03 15.94
C MET A 1 -6.97 -8.92 15.20
N ALA A 2 -7.01 -7.69 15.71
CA ALA A 2 -6.29 -6.59 15.07
C ALA A 2 -4.79 -6.71 15.40
N GLU A 3 -3.94 -6.46 14.41
CA GLU A 3 -2.49 -6.38 14.56
C GLU A 3 -2.12 -4.92 14.79
N GLU A 4 -1.64 -4.59 15.99
CA GLU A 4 -1.27 -3.21 16.33
C GLU A 4 -0.03 -2.74 15.58
N CYS A 5 0.00 -1.46 15.23
CA CYS A 5 1.19 -0.87 14.66
C CYS A 5 2.34 -0.80 15.68
N PRO A 6 3.58 -1.13 15.28
CA PRO A 6 4.72 -1.00 16.16
C PRO A 6 4.84 0.43 16.71
N ALA A 7 5.20 0.55 18.00
CA ALA A 7 5.34 1.85 18.65
C ALA A 7 6.27 2.81 17.88
N LYS A 8 7.33 2.27 17.25
CA LYS A 8 8.25 3.06 16.43
C LYS A 8 7.60 3.60 15.16
N ALA A 9 6.74 2.84 14.50
CA ALA A 9 5.98 3.32 13.34
C ALA A 9 5.04 4.45 13.74
N LEU A 10 4.31 4.29 14.85
CA LEU A 10 3.42 5.34 15.38
C LEU A 10 4.18 6.63 15.74
N GLU A 11 5.37 6.52 16.31
CA GLU A 11 6.25 7.65 16.60
C GLU A 11 6.70 8.37 15.32
N VAL A 12 7.22 7.62 14.34
CA VAL A 12 7.74 8.17 13.09
C VAL A 12 6.62 8.80 12.25
N MET A 13 5.46 8.17 12.16
CA MET A 13 4.29 8.73 11.47
C MET A 13 3.88 10.08 12.06
N ARG A 14 3.94 10.27 13.39
CA ARG A 14 3.67 11.59 14.01
C ARG A 14 4.68 12.64 13.57
N TYR A 15 5.97 12.31 13.54
CA TYR A 15 7.01 13.25 13.07
C TYR A 15 6.85 13.61 11.59
N LEU A 16 6.44 12.63 10.77
CA LEU A 16 6.12 12.83 9.36
C LEU A 16 4.73 13.44 9.12
N ARG A 17 4.00 13.82 10.17
CA ARG A 17 2.63 14.38 10.10
C ARG A 17 1.65 13.49 9.31
N MET A 18 1.80 12.18 9.44
CA MET A 18 0.90 11.16 8.89
C MET A 18 -0.13 10.78 9.96
N SER A 19 -1.36 11.29 9.82
CA SER A 19 -2.48 11.01 10.71
C SER A 19 -3.29 9.82 10.24
N VAL A 20 -3.93 9.08 11.16
CA VAL A 20 -4.84 7.98 10.80
C VAL A 20 -5.95 8.51 9.89
N GLY A 21 -6.13 7.86 8.74
CA GLY A 21 -7.10 8.28 7.72
C GLY A 21 -6.51 9.17 6.63
N ASP A 22 -5.30 9.72 6.80
CA ASP A 22 -4.58 10.40 5.72
C ASP A 22 -4.34 9.41 4.59
N SER A 23 -4.44 9.92 3.36
CA SER A 23 -4.35 9.08 2.16
C SER A 23 -3.64 9.76 1.01
N ALA A 24 -3.03 8.96 0.16
CA ALA A 24 -2.37 9.41 -1.06
C ALA A 24 -2.52 8.35 -2.17
N TRP A 25 -2.39 8.76 -3.43
CA TRP A 25 -2.35 7.82 -4.54
C TRP A 25 -1.01 7.08 -4.63
N ILE A 26 -1.10 5.81 -5.02
CA ILE A 26 0.04 4.92 -5.24
C ILE A 26 -0.11 4.16 -6.57
N SER A 27 1.03 3.86 -7.20
CA SER A 27 1.18 2.76 -8.15
C SER A 27 1.43 1.46 -7.39
N LEU A 28 0.60 0.44 -7.62
CA LEU A 28 0.58 -0.80 -6.85
C LEU A 28 1.88 -1.61 -6.97
N ASP A 29 2.45 -1.73 -8.16
CA ASP A 29 3.72 -2.44 -8.36
C ASP A 29 4.66 -1.54 -9.17
N ALA A 30 5.82 -1.25 -8.59
CA ALA A 30 6.86 -0.42 -9.20
C ALA A 30 7.32 -0.96 -10.57
N ASN A 31 7.17 -2.26 -10.82
CA ASN A 31 7.55 -2.90 -12.08
C ASN A 31 6.44 -2.92 -13.13
N GLN A 32 5.20 -2.54 -12.77
CA GLN A 32 4.03 -2.67 -13.63
C GLN A 32 3.16 -1.40 -13.67
N MET A 33 3.74 -0.22 -13.41
CA MET A 33 3.01 1.05 -13.23
C MET A 33 2.03 1.42 -14.36
N SER A 34 2.33 1.05 -15.61
CA SER A 34 1.49 1.34 -16.79
C SER A 34 0.74 0.13 -17.34
N THR A 35 0.90 -1.05 -16.74
CA THR A 35 0.32 -2.31 -17.23
C THR A 35 -1.16 -2.40 -16.86
N ARG A 36 -2.03 -2.69 -17.84
CA ARG A 36 -3.47 -2.87 -17.65
C ARG A 36 -3.98 -4.09 -18.42
N PRO A 37 -4.61 -5.09 -17.77
CA PRO A 37 -4.75 -5.25 -16.32
C PRO A 37 -3.41 -5.55 -15.64
N ILE A 38 -3.27 -5.21 -14.37
CA ILE A 38 -2.08 -5.55 -13.57
C ILE A 38 -2.25 -6.94 -12.94
N THR A 39 -1.15 -7.69 -12.82
CA THR A 39 -1.13 -8.97 -12.10
C THR A 39 -0.28 -8.84 -10.84
N LEU A 40 -0.89 -9.05 -9.68
CA LEU A 40 -0.21 -9.09 -8.40
C LEU A 40 -0.11 -10.54 -7.90
N TYR A 41 0.99 -10.84 -7.23
CA TYR A 41 1.25 -12.12 -6.60
C TYR A 41 1.17 -11.97 -5.08
N GLU A 42 0.69 -13.01 -4.40
CA GLU A 42 0.70 -13.05 -2.95
C GLU A 42 2.13 -13.01 -2.42
N GLY A 43 2.37 -12.20 -1.39
CA GLY A 43 3.70 -12.00 -0.82
C GLY A 43 4.20 -10.56 -0.92
N PRO A 44 5.53 -10.34 -0.91
CA PRO A 44 6.10 -9.00 -0.82
C PRO A 44 5.76 -8.16 -2.06
N ILE A 45 5.56 -6.86 -1.86
CA ILE A 45 5.32 -5.89 -2.94
C ILE A 45 6.09 -4.60 -2.68
N GLU A 46 6.50 -3.97 -3.77
CA GLU A 46 7.05 -2.63 -3.78
C GLU A 46 6.14 -1.73 -4.61
N SER A 47 5.57 -0.71 -3.98
CA SER A 47 4.68 0.26 -4.60
C SER A 47 5.37 1.63 -4.67
N ILE A 48 4.85 2.52 -5.51
CA ILE A 48 5.36 3.89 -5.61
C ILE A 48 4.27 4.84 -5.11
N LEU A 49 4.62 5.67 -4.13
CA LEU A 49 3.84 6.81 -3.71
C LEU A 49 3.88 7.88 -4.81
N GLU A 50 2.71 8.25 -5.33
CA GLU A 50 2.56 9.23 -6.42
C GLU A 50 2.30 10.64 -5.91
N GLU A 51 1.76 10.77 -4.69
CA GLU A 51 1.43 12.05 -4.04
C GLU A 51 2.06 12.16 -2.66
N GLU A 52 2.21 13.38 -2.15
CA GLU A 52 2.73 13.58 -0.79
C GLU A 52 1.82 12.94 0.27
N LEU A 53 2.42 12.31 1.28
CA LEU A 53 1.69 11.74 2.41
C LEU A 53 2.29 12.27 3.72
N GLY A 54 1.61 13.23 4.33
CA GLY A 54 2.20 14.02 5.41
C GLY A 54 3.36 14.86 4.87
N THR A 55 4.55 14.71 5.45
CA THR A 55 5.80 15.33 4.95
C THR A 55 6.66 14.37 4.14
N LEU A 56 6.18 13.15 3.85
CA LEU A 56 6.88 12.23 2.95
C LEU A 56 6.63 12.66 1.52
N SER A 57 7.68 13.10 0.83
CA SER A 57 7.61 13.56 -0.55
C SER A 57 7.42 12.40 -1.53
N SER A 58 6.72 12.69 -2.63
CA SER A 58 6.67 11.82 -3.80
C SER A 58 7.84 12.11 -4.75
N PRO A 59 8.41 11.10 -5.44
CA PRO A 59 8.09 9.68 -5.29
C PRO A 59 8.80 9.07 -4.06
N ALA A 60 8.11 8.14 -3.40
CA ALA A 60 8.70 7.29 -2.36
C ALA A 60 8.32 5.82 -2.62
N ARG A 61 9.22 4.89 -2.29
CA ARG A 61 8.92 3.45 -2.37
C ARG A 61 8.19 3.01 -1.12
N LEU A 62 7.11 2.24 -1.27
CA LEU A 62 6.39 1.62 -0.17
C LEU A 62 6.64 0.12 -0.19
N TYR A 63 7.11 -0.43 0.92
CA TYR A 63 7.37 -1.86 1.07
C TYR A 63 6.26 -2.50 1.89
N GLY A 64 5.68 -3.55 1.32
CA GLY A 64 4.49 -4.16 1.88
C GLY A 64 4.34 -5.63 1.54
N ARG A 65 3.15 -6.13 1.81
CA ARG A 65 2.73 -7.49 1.47
C ARG A 65 1.31 -7.48 0.92
N VAL A 66 1.07 -8.32 -0.08
CA VAL A 66 -0.23 -8.60 -0.67
C VAL A 66 -0.77 -9.90 -0.11
N TRP A 67 -2.05 -9.90 0.25
CA TRP A 67 -2.85 -11.09 0.51
C TRP A 67 -3.93 -11.18 -0.57
N THR A 68 -4.01 -12.34 -1.21
CA THR A 68 -4.91 -12.54 -2.35
C THR A 68 -6.17 -13.33 -1.98
N GLU A 69 -6.33 -13.72 -0.72
CA GLU A 69 -7.51 -14.43 -0.22
C GLU A 69 -8.78 -13.57 -0.31
N GLY A 70 -9.93 -14.21 -0.57
CA GLY A 70 -11.22 -13.51 -0.70
C GLY A 70 -11.46 -12.91 -2.10
N ALA A 71 -12.44 -12.00 -2.23
CA ALA A 71 -12.81 -11.36 -3.50
C ALA A 71 -12.05 -10.03 -3.77
N GLN A 72 -11.55 -9.41 -2.71
CA GLN A 72 -10.74 -8.20 -2.76
C GLN A 72 -9.37 -8.52 -2.15
N ILE A 73 -8.31 -8.02 -2.77
CA ILE A 73 -6.99 -8.15 -2.16
C ILE A 73 -6.84 -7.19 -1.00
N VAL A 74 -5.96 -7.55 -0.07
CA VAL A 74 -5.48 -6.67 0.99
C VAL A 74 -4.00 -6.41 0.76
N ILE A 75 -3.59 -5.14 0.84
CA ILE A 75 -2.17 -4.78 0.84
C ILE A 75 -1.90 -3.96 2.09
N ARG A 76 -0.88 -4.38 2.84
CA ARG A 76 -0.38 -3.67 4.02
C ARG A 76 1.05 -3.23 3.72
N TYR A 77 1.35 -1.98 4.03
CA TYR A 77 2.67 -1.39 3.91
C TYR A 77 3.22 -1.13 5.32
N TYR A 78 4.49 -1.48 5.47
CA TYR A 78 5.19 -1.48 6.75
C TYR A 78 6.36 -0.50 6.77
N GLU A 79 6.86 -0.13 5.59
CA GLU A 79 7.97 0.80 5.47
C GLU A 79 7.81 1.68 4.23
N ALA A 80 8.31 2.91 4.33
CA ALA A 80 8.46 3.82 3.21
C ALA A 80 9.91 4.22 3.05
N HIS A 81 10.38 4.37 1.82
CA HIS A 81 11.71 4.87 1.52
C HIS A 81 11.57 6.10 0.63
N PRO A 82 11.78 7.32 1.17
CA PRO A 82 11.90 8.51 0.35
C PRO A 82 13.07 8.38 -0.64
N LEU A 83 13.04 9.18 -1.71
CA LEU A 83 14.13 9.22 -2.69
C LEU A 83 15.48 9.57 -2.04
N GLU A 84 15.45 10.45 -1.04
CA GLU A 84 16.60 10.82 -0.22
C GLU A 84 16.34 10.49 1.25
N GLY A 85 17.34 9.88 1.89
CA GLY A 85 17.31 9.51 3.30
C GLY A 85 17.04 8.03 3.56
N ASP A 86 16.81 7.73 4.84
CA ASP A 86 16.65 6.36 5.32
C ASP A 86 15.22 5.86 5.16
N LYS A 87 15.10 4.53 5.11
CA LYS A 87 13.79 3.87 5.17
C LYS A 87 13.15 4.11 6.54
N VAL A 88 11.87 4.46 6.54
CA VAL A 88 11.08 4.78 7.72
C VAL A 88 9.95 3.77 7.93
N PRO A 89 9.70 3.30 9.16
CA PRO A 89 8.58 2.42 9.44
C PRO A 89 7.25 3.20 9.39
N ILE A 90 6.26 2.61 8.74
CA ILE A 90 4.90 3.16 8.62
C ILE A 90 3.86 2.05 8.83
N CYS A 91 2.61 2.44 8.95
CA CYS A 91 1.48 1.54 8.85
C CYS A 91 0.47 2.10 7.88
N ALA A 92 0.34 1.45 6.72
CA ALA A 92 -0.62 1.89 5.73
C ALA A 92 -1.28 0.72 5.03
N VAL A 93 -2.48 0.93 4.52
CA VAL A 93 -3.25 -0.10 3.80
C VAL A 93 -3.73 0.44 2.48
N ALA A 94 -3.56 -0.33 1.41
CA ALA A 94 -4.29 -0.05 0.19
C ALA A 94 -5.77 -0.36 0.46
N ARG A 95 -6.62 0.65 0.30
CA ARG A 95 -8.08 0.51 0.34
C ARG A 95 -8.63 1.30 -0.83
N LEU A 96 -9.80 0.93 -1.37
CA LEU A 96 -10.55 1.86 -2.21
C LEU A 96 -12.01 1.47 -2.38
N GLY A 97 -12.84 2.52 -2.42
CA GLY A 97 -14.15 2.48 -3.03
C GLY A 97 -14.05 2.42 -4.57
N LYS A 98 -15.12 1.96 -5.24
CA LYS A 98 -15.21 1.74 -6.71
C LYS A 98 -14.49 0.51 -7.29
N GLY A 99 -14.05 -0.44 -6.46
CA GLY A 99 -13.68 -1.79 -6.93
C GLY A 99 -12.29 -1.96 -7.52
N GLN A 100 -11.38 -0.99 -7.37
CA GLN A 100 -10.00 -1.05 -7.90
C GLN A 100 -9.17 -2.21 -7.34
N LEU A 101 -9.49 -2.72 -6.14
CA LEU A 101 -8.85 -3.90 -5.53
C LEU A 101 -9.68 -5.19 -5.67
N ARG A 102 -10.78 -5.16 -6.43
CA ARG A 102 -11.59 -6.36 -6.68
C ARG A 102 -10.89 -7.20 -7.75
N LYS A 103 -10.65 -8.46 -7.42
CA LYS A 103 -10.06 -9.41 -8.36
C LYS A 103 -10.99 -9.68 -9.53
N ARG A 104 -10.44 -9.79 -10.74
CA ARG A 104 -11.18 -10.34 -11.87
C ARG A 104 -11.51 -11.82 -11.66
N PRO A 105 -12.60 -12.36 -12.24
CA PRO A 105 -12.99 -13.75 -12.08
C PRO A 105 -11.92 -14.77 -12.47
N GLU A 106 -11.00 -14.41 -13.38
CA GLU A 106 -9.93 -15.29 -13.86
C GLU A 106 -8.74 -15.40 -12.89
N SER A 107 -8.77 -14.67 -11.77
CA SER A 107 -7.71 -14.69 -10.76
C SER A 107 -7.61 -16.07 -10.10
N LYS A 108 -6.44 -16.70 -10.17
CA LYS A 108 -6.14 -18.00 -9.54
C LYS A 108 -5.70 -17.83 -8.08
N PRO A 109 -5.72 -18.88 -7.25
CA PRO A 109 -5.14 -18.82 -5.90
C PRO A 109 -3.70 -18.28 -5.91
N GLY A 110 -3.37 -17.38 -4.99
CA GLY A 110 -2.05 -16.72 -4.91
C GLY A 110 -1.82 -15.61 -5.95
N ILE A 111 -2.81 -15.33 -6.81
CA ILE A 111 -2.72 -14.36 -7.90
C ILE A 111 -3.95 -13.44 -7.86
N ALA A 112 -3.74 -12.16 -8.12
CA ALA A 112 -4.81 -11.19 -8.28
C ALA A 112 -4.63 -10.39 -9.58
N ILE A 113 -5.62 -10.48 -10.45
CA ILE A 113 -5.69 -9.65 -11.65
C ILE A 113 -6.61 -8.47 -11.33
N LEU A 114 -6.11 -7.24 -11.50
CA LEU A 114 -6.85 -6.00 -11.22
C LEU A 114 -6.91 -5.12 -12.47
N GLU A 115 -8.01 -4.40 -12.64
CA GLU A 115 -8.18 -3.46 -13.77
C GLU A 115 -7.29 -2.21 -13.65
N SER A 116 -7.07 -1.75 -12.41
CA SER A 116 -6.33 -0.51 -12.11
C SER A 116 -4.95 -0.84 -11.54
N PRO A 117 -3.86 -0.28 -12.10
CA PRO A 117 -2.52 -0.41 -11.53
C PRO A 117 -2.30 0.54 -10.35
N SER A 118 -3.25 1.43 -10.06
CA SER A 118 -3.15 2.43 -8.99
C SER A 118 -4.26 2.25 -7.96
N ALA A 119 -3.96 2.62 -6.72
CA ALA A 119 -4.88 2.62 -5.59
C ALA A 119 -4.58 3.79 -4.64
N ALA A 120 -5.48 4.09 -3.71
CA ALA A 120 -5.22 4.97 -2.58
C ALA A 120 -4.68 4.12 -1.43
N VAL A 121 -3.65 4.64 -0.78
CA VAL A 121 -3.10 4.09 0.46
C VAL A 121 -3.58 4.95 1.62
N PHE A 122 -3.94 4.34 2.74
CA PHE A 122 -4.44 5.02 3.94
C PHE A 122 -3.58 4.70 5.15
N ILE A 123 -3.21 5.70 5.94
CA ILE A 123 -2.51 5.53 7.22
C ILE A 123 -3.44 4.93 8.27
N VAL A 124 -2.94 3.96 9.03
CA VAL A 124 -3.67 3.27 10.11
C VAL A 124 -2.83 3.16 11.38
N ASP A 125 -3.51 3.04 12.51
CA ASP A 125 -2.92 2.75 13.82
C ASP A 125 -2.89 1.24 14.16
N ALA A 126 -3.68 0.44 13.45
CA ALA A 126 -3.69 -1.00 13.52
C ALA A 126 -4.21 -1.61 12.21
N PHE A 127 -3.72 -2.79 11.87
CA PHE A 127 -4.27 -3.58 10.78
C PHE A 127 -5.44 -4.43 11.27
N ARG A 128 -6.59 -4.25 10.63
CA ARG A 128 -7.84 -4.97 10.94
C ARG A 128 -8.09 -6.07 9.92
#